data_AF-A0A1R1YCN0-F1
#
_entry.id   AF-A0A1R1YCN0-F1
#
_cell.length_a   1.000
_cell.length_b   1.000
_cell.length_c   1.000
_cell.angle_alpha   90.00
_cell.angle_beta   90.00
_cell.angle_gamma   90.00
#
_symmetry.space_group_name_H-M   'P 1'
#
loop_
_entity.id
_entity.type
_entity.pdbx_description
1 polymer ?
#
loop_
_entity_poly.entity_id
_entity_poly.type
_entity_poly.pdbx_seq_one_letter_code
_entity_poly.pdbx_strand_id
1 'polypeptide(L)' 'MKFTCPIFHPNVYPNGEVCISILHAPGEDPNQYESSAERWSPVQSVEKILLSVLSMIAEPNDESGANIDACIIKCIAL' A
#
# COMPACT_ATOMS: atom_id res chain seq x y z
N MET A 1 -5.59 -2.16 -7.76
CA MET A 1 -6.76 -2.48 -6.91
C MET A 1 -7.35 -1.17 -6.42
N LYS A 2 -8.69 -1.06 -6.30
CA LYS A 2 -9.34 0.20 -5.95
C LYS A 2 -10.52 -0.03 -5.00
N PHE A 3 -10.59 0.74 -3.92
CA PHE A 3 -11.78 0.85 -3.09
C PHE A 3 -12.86 1.66 -3.81
N THR A 4 -14.10 1.19 -3.75
CA THR A 4 -15.27 1.90 -4.31
C THR A 4 -15.94 2.82 -3.28
N CYS A 5 -15.74 2.55 -1.99
CA CYS A 5 -16.18 3.42 -0.91
C CYS A 5 -15.12 4.48 -0.58
N PRO A 6 -15.53 5.62 -0.01
CA PRO A 6 -14.59 6.58 0.56
C PRO A 6 -13.76 5.93 1.67
N ILE A 7 -12.44 6.09 1.60
CA ILE A 7 -11.49 5.61 2.59
C ILE A 7 -10.41 6.67 2.80
N PHE A 8 -10.06 6.91 4.05
CA PHE A 8 -8.99 7.84 4.42
C PHE A 8 -7.84 7.05 5.03
N HIS A 9 -6.77 6.86 4.26
CA HIS A 9 -5.70 5.93 4.63
C HIS A 9 -4.37 6.34 3.98
N PRO A 10 -3.22 6.26 4.68
CA PRO A 10 -1.89 6.60 4.15
C PRO A 10 -1.58 5.95 2.80
N ASN A 11 -1.83 4.66 2.67
CA ASN A 11 -1.54 3.88 1.45
C ASN A 11 -2.70 3.80 0.45
N VAL A 12 -3.69 4.71 0.52
CA VAL A 12 -4.78 4.79 -0.46
C VAL A 12 -4.87 6.20 -1.02
N TYR A 13 -4.72 6.33 -2.34
CA TYR A 13 -4.84 7.59 -3.04
C TYR A 13 -6.25 8.19 -2.90
N PRO A 14 -6.42 9.52 -3.07
CA PRO A 14 -7.75 10.16 -3.02
C PRO A 14 -8.76 9.59 -4.03
N ASN A 15 -8.28 8.98 -5.12
CA ASN A 15 -9.12 8.32 -6.12
C ASN A 15 -9.54 6.88 -5.72
N GLY A 16 -9.12 6.39 -4.55
CA GLY A 16 -9.39 5.06 -4.01
C GLY A 16 -8.40 3.97 -4.44
N GLU A 17 -7.38 4.28 -5.24
CA GLU A 17 -6.36 3.30 -5.64
C GLU A 17 -5.43 2.96 -4.48
N VAL A 18 -5.14 1.66 -4.32
CA VAL A 18 -4.29 1.14 -3.24
C VAL A 18 -2.83 1.11 -3.70
N CYS A 19 -1.93 1.62 -2.86
CA CYS A 19 -0.49 1.68 -3.10
C CYS A 19 0.25 0.79 -2.08
N ILE A 20 0.61 -0.43 -2.49
CA ILE A 20 1.39 -1.38 -1.68
C ILE A 20 2.33 -2.17 -2.60
N SER A 21 3.49 -2.56 -2.06
CA SER A 21 4.59 -3.21 -2.81
C SER A 21 4.14 -4.39 -3.68
N ILE A 22 3.27 -5.28 -3.16
CA ILE A 22 2.77 -6.46 -3.89
C ILE A 22 1.99 -6.12 -5.18
N LEU A 23 1.53 -4.88 -5.35
CA LEU A 23 0.84 -4.40 -6.54
C LEU A 23 1.77 -3.63 -7.51
N HIS A 24 3.00 -3.34 -7.11
CA HIS A 24 3.99 -2.70 -7.98
C HIS A 24 4.52 -3.70 -9.02
N ALA A 25 4.80 -3.18 -10.23
CA ALA A 25 5.29 -3.99 -11.34
C ALA A 25 6.59 -4.74 -10.97
N PRO A 26 6.82 -5.96 -11.49
CA PRO A 26 8.01 -6.73 -11.17
C PRO A 26 9.29 -6.00 -11.58
N GLY A 27 10.35 -6.19 -10.81
CA GLY A 27 11.67 -5.61 -11.08
C GLY A 27 12.31 -4.98 -9.85
N GLU A 28 13.45 -4.35 -10.09
CA GLU A 28 14.16 -3.56 -9.08
C GLU A 28 13.47 -2.21 -8.90
N ASP A 29 13.39 -1.75 -7.64
CA ASP A 29 12.83 -0.44 -7.31
C ASP A 29 13.71 0.67 -7.90
N PRO A 30 13.17 1.60 -8.70
CA PRO A 30 13.89 2.81 -9.06
C PRO A 30 14.41 3.60 -7.85
N ASN A 31 13.68 3.56 -6.72
CA ASN A 31 14.00 4.29 -5.50
C ASN A 31 14.76 3.43 -4.46
N GLN A 32 14.97 2.13 -4.73
CA GLN A 32 15.65 1.17 -3.85
C GLN A 32 15.05 1.05 -2.43
N TYR A 33 13.76 1.35 -2.26
CA TYR A 33 13.07 1.17 -0.98
C TYR A 33 12.52 -0.25 -0.80
N GLU A 34 12.06 -0.88 -1.89
CA GLU A 34 11.42 -2.19 -1.85
C GLU A 34 12.28 -3.26 -2.53
N SER A 35 12.34 -4.44 -1.90
CA SER A 35 12.95 -5.64 -2.50
C SER A 35 12.12 -6.13 -3.69
N SER A 36 12.77 -6.68 -4.71
CA SER A 36 12.08 -7.34 -5.83
C SER A 36 11.21 -8.52 -5.39
N ALA A 37 11.47 -9.11 -4.21
CA ALA A 37 10.65 -10.17 -3.63
C ALA A 37 9.33 -9.67 -3.03
N GLU A 38 9.26 -8.39 -2.65
CA GLU A 38 8.04 -7.75 -2.09
C GLU A 38 7.08 -7.29 -3.18
N ARG A 39 7.57 -7.19 -4.42
CA ARG A 39 6.81 -6.77 -5.58
C ARG A 39 5.94 -7.87 -6.18
N TRP A 40 5.08 -7.48 -7.13
CA TRP A 40 4.27 -8.42 -7.88
C TRP A 40 5.16 -9.46 -8.57
N SER A 41 4.77 -10.73 -8.47
CA SER A 41 5.35 -11.83 -9.23
C SER A 41 4.28 -12.89 -9.51
N PRO A 42 4.45 -13.73 -10.54
CA PRO A 42 3.45 -14.74 -10.90
C PRO A 42 3.16 -15.79 -9.81
N VAL A 43 3.98 -15.86 -8.76
CA VAL A 43 3.78 -16.75 -7.60
C VAL A 43 2.80 -16.18 -6.56
N GLN A 44 2.41 -14.92 -6.70
CA GLN A 44 1.44 -14.27 -5.82
C GLN A 44 0.01 -14.64 -6.22
N SER A 45 -0.86 -14.82 -5.24
CA SER A 45 -2.28 -15.10 -5.45
C SER A 45 -3.13 -13.90 -5.02
N VAL A 46 -4.39 -13.86 -5.49
CA VAL A 46 -5.35 -12.84 -5.06
C VAL A 46 -5.55 -12.87 -3.53
N GLU A 47 -5.51 -14.06 -2.92
CA GLU A 47 -5.58 -14.23 -1.47
C GLU A 47 -4.44 -13.49 -0.76
N LYS A 48 -3.19 -13.64 -1.23
CA LYS A 48 -2.04 -12.93 -0.66
C LYS A 48 -2.16 -11.41 -0.81
N ILE A 49 -2.71 -10.93 -1.93
CA ILE A 49 -3.00 -9.50 -2.11
C ILE A 49 -3.99 -9.03 -1.05
N LEU A 50 -5.10 -9.74 -0.84
CA LEU A 50 -6.12 -9.36 0.14
C LEU A 50 -5.59 -9.41 1.58
N LEU A 51 -4.76 -10.40 1.92
CA LEU A 51 -4.07 -10.47 3.21
C LEU A 51 -3.14 -9.27 3.43
N SER A 52 -2.41 -8.86 2.38
CA SER A 52 -1.57 -7.66 2.44
C SER A 52 -2.39 -6.39 2.66
N VAL A 53 -3.56 -6.27 2.03
CA VAL A 53 -4.50 -5.15 2.27
C VAL A 53 -5.05 -5.14 3.69
N LEU A 54 -5.38 -6.31 4.25
CA LEU A 54 -5.80 -6.42 5.66
C LEU A 54 -4.69 -5.98 6.61
N SER A 55 -3.46 -6.44 6.37
CA SER A 55 -2.27 -6.01 7.12
C SER A 55 -2.06 -4.51 7.05
N MET A 56 -2.18 -3.93 5.85
CA MET A 56 -2.05 -2.49 5.60
C MET A 56 -3.11 -1.67 6.36
N ILE A 57 -4.36 -2.14 6.43
CA ILE A 57 -5.43 -1.47 7.20
C ILE A 57 -5.16 -1.52 8.71
N ALA A 58 -4.64 -2.66 9.20
CA ALA A 58 -4.33 -2.84 10.62
C ALA A 58 -3.09 -2.03 11.05
N GLU A 59 -2.07 -2.00 10.20
CA GLU A 59 -0.78 -1.35 10.43
C GLU A 59 -0.45 -0.42 9.25
N PRO A 60 -1.02 0.81 9.21
CA PRO A 60 -0.78 1.67 8.06
C PRO A 60 0.69 2.11 7.95
N ASN A 61 1.24 2.09 6.73
CA ASN A 61 2.63 2.44 6.45
C ASN A 61 2.72 3.90 5.97
N ASP A 62 3.40 4.76 6.72
CA ASP A 62 3.61 6.19 6.41
C ASP A 62 4.91 6.46 5.65
N GLU A 63 5.87 5.52 5.61
CA GLU A 63 7.12 5.64 4.86
C GLU A 63 6.90 5.63 3.34
N SER A 64 5.80 5.02 2.88
CA SER A 64 5.38 4.94 1.47
C SER A 64 3.96 5.49 1.25
N GLY A 65 3.68 6.64 1.88
CA GLY A 65 2.37 7.29 1.83
C GLY A 65 1.91 7.72 0.44
N ALA A 66 0.77 7.19 0.00
CA ALA A 66 0.04 7.64 -1.19
C ALA A 66 -0.87 8.86 -0.92
N ASN A 67 -1.26 9.06 0.34
CA ASN A 67 -2.07 10.18 0.81
C ASN A 67 -1.34 10.91 1.96
N ILE A 68 -0.74 12.04 1.62
CA ILE A 68 0.10 12.84 2.52
C ILE A 68 -0.69 13.34 3.73
N ASP A 69 -1.94 13.78 3.53
CA ASP A 69 -2.78 14.26 4.62
C ASP A 69 -3.06 13.15 5.64
N ALA A 70 -3.30 11.93 5.14
CA ALA A 70 -3.52 10.77 5.99
C ALA A 70 -2.24 10.34 6.75
N CYS A 71 -1.06 10.47 6.13
CA CYS A 71 0.21 10.21 6.82
C CYS A 71 0.43 11.17 8.00
N ILE A 72 0.18 12.46 7.80
CA ILE A 72 0.40 13.50 8.83
C ILE A 72 -0.53 13.31 10.03
N ILE A 73 -1.82 13.01 9.77
CA ILE A 73 -2.81 12.82 10.83
C ILE A 73 -2.51 11.59 11.67
N LYS A 74 -1.92 10.55 11.06
CA LYS A 74 -1.57 9.32 11.76
C LYS A 74 -0.48 9.53 12.84
N CYS A 75 0.36 10.56 12.70
CA CYS A 75 1.32 10.97 13.74
C CYS A 75 0.68 11.64 14.98
N ILE A 76 -0.64 11.85 15.04
CA ILE A 76 -1.33 12.48 16.19
C ILE A 76 -2.31 11.52 16.90
N ALA A 77 -2.45 10.27 16.44
CA ALA A 77 -3.35 9.30 17.06
C ALA A 77 -2.57 8.20 17.82
N LEU A 78 -1.86 8.59 18.87
CA LEU A 78 -1.66 7.89 20.16
C LEU A 78 -0.91 8.81 21.14
#